data_AF-A0AAE0WZK3-F1
#
_entry.id   AF-A0AAE0WZK3-F1
#
_cell.length_a   1.000
_cell.length_b   1.000
_cell.length_c   1.000
_cell.angle_alpha   90.00
_cell.angle_beta   90.00
_cell.angle_gamma   90.00
#
_symmetry.space_group_name_H-M   'P 1'
#
loop_
_entity.id
_entity.type
_entity.pdbx_description
1 polymer ?
#
loop_
_entity_poly.entity_id
_entity_poly.type
_entity_poly.pdbx_seq_one_letter_code
_entity_poly.pdbx_strand_id
1 'polypeptide(L)'
;MATKLTKAATLSAAPNIRVPATAVVSGAFLSGAMTSLSAFVIPVLLDTNTTPDTGLLLRQWARLYHYGHIYLPGLCIATCALYGLAATLRTRKTETQRSSRYILAAASTLSMVPFTWLVMVPTNDTLFSLEAAAASSSSEPAPLGIVRGLLVRWAWLHVARSLAPLFGVYLGFTALLGEIRG
;
A
#
# COMPACT_ATOMS: atom_id res chain seq x y z
N MET A 1 -0.20 51.58 -27.24
CA MET A 1 -0.99 51.10 -26.08
C MET A 1 -1.57 49.70 -26.29
N ALA A 2 -1.77 49.22 -27.54
CA ALA A 2 -2.22 47.86 -27.85
C ALA A 2 -1.18 46.73 -27.57
N THR A 3 0.12 47.06 -27.52
CA THR A 3 1.21 46.09 -27.36
C THR A 3 1.41 45.58 -25.92
N LYS A 4 0.86 46.29 -24.91
CA LYS A 4 0.89 45.84 -23.51
C LYS A 4 -0.25 44.88 -23.16
N LEU A 5 -1.34 44.88 -23.94
CA LEU A 5 -2.50 44.01 -23.72
C LEU A 5 -2.29 42.59 -24.25
N THR A 6 -1.41 42.39 -25.23
CA THR A 6 -1.09 41.07 -25.79
C THR A 6 -0.16 40.24 -24.89
N LYS A 7 0.64 40.89 -24.03
CA LYS A 7 1.57 40.19 -23.12
C LYS A 7 0.89 39.64 -21.86
N ALA A 8 -0.36 40.06 -21.60
CA ALA A 8 -1.16 39.56 -20.48
C ALA A 8 -1.95 38.28 -20.83
N ALA A 9 -1.98 37.87 -22.10
CA ALA A 9 -2.81 36.75 -22.58
C ALA A 9 -2.12 35.38 -22.59
N THR A 10 -0.86 35.26 -22.15
CA THR A 10 -0.13 33.98 -22.13
C THR A 10 0.78 33.85 -20.90
N LEU A 11 0.31 34.26 -19.72
CA LEU A 11 0.81 33.61 -18.50
C LEU A 11 0.15 32.23 -18.45
N SER A 12 0.82 31.24 -19.06
CA SER A 12 0.52 29.83 -18.89
C SER A 12 0.32 29.58 -17.39
N ALA A 13 -0.92 29.33 -16.97
CA ALA A 13 -1.19 29.02 -15.58
C ALA A 13 -0.40 27.76 -15.24
N ALA A 14 0.49 27.85 -14.25
CA ALA A 14 1.34 26.73 -13.85
C ALA A 14 0.50 25.45 -13.68
N PRO A 15 1.01 24.28 -14.11
CA PRO A 15 0.26 23.04 -14.03
C PRO A 15 -0.15 22.77 -12.59
N ASN A 16 -1.46 22.57 -12.35
CA ASN A 16 -1.96 22.26 -11.01
C ASN A 16 -1.62 20.81 -10.66
N ILE A 17 -0.44 20.62 -10.07
CA ILE A 17 0.12 19.33 -9.68
C ILE A 17 -0.29 18.87 -8.27
N ARG A 18 -1.17 19.59 -7.56
CA ARG A 18 -1.48 19.31 -6.15
C ARG A 18 -2.04 17.89 -5.98
N VAL A 19 -3.06 17.53 -6.76
CA VAL A 19 -3.70 16.21 -6.70
C VAL A 19 -2.71 15.07 -7.02
N PRO A 20 -2.00 15.06 -8.16
CA PRO A 20 -1.07 13.96 -8.45
C PRO A 20 0.12 13.90 -7.48
N ALA A 21 0.61 15.03 -6.96
CA ALA A 21 1.63 15.04 -5.93
C ALA A 21 1.12 14.37 -4.63
N THR A 22 -0.09 14.72 -4.18
CA THR A 22 -0.71 14.07 -3.01
C THR A 22 -0.91 12.57 -3.25
N ALA A 23 -1.32 12.16 -4.45
CA ALA A 23 -1.50 10.75 -4.81
C ALA A 23 -0.18 9.95 -4.72
N VAL A 24 0.91 10.51 -5.25
CA VAL A 24 2.25 9.91 -5.19
C VAL A 24 2.73 9.79 -3.75
N VAL A 25 2.58 10.84 -2.95
CA VAL A 25 2.96 10.82 -1.53
C VAL A 25 2.15 9.80 -0.75
N SER A 26 0.83 9.74 -0.95
CA SER A 26 -0.03 8.78 -0.24
C SER A 26 0.28 7.34 -0.63
N GLY A 27 0.56 7.07 -1.91
CA GLY A 27 0.99 5.76 -2.38
C GLY A 27 2.35 5.34 -1.83
N ALA A 28 3.31 6.26 -1.75
CA ALA A 28 4.64 6.00 -1.19
C ALA A 28 4.54 5.72 0.31
N PHE A 29 3.74 6.49 1.03
CA PHE A 29 3.45 6.25 2.45
C PHE A 29 2.77 4.90 2.66
N LEU A 30 1.77 4.54 1.85
CA LEU A 30 1.09 3.23 1.90
C LEU A 30 2.08 2.08 1.71
N SER A 31 2.88 2.11 0.65
CA SER A 31 3.86 1.07 0.36
C SER A 31 4.91 0.99 1.47
N GLY A 32 5.47 2.13 1.89
CA GLY A 32 6.48 2.18 2.96
C GLY A 32 5.94 1.66 4.30
N ALA A 33 4.73 2.07 4.70
CA ALA A 33 4.08 1.55 5.89
C ALA A 33 3.89 0.02 5.81
N MET A 34 3.45 -0.50 4.67
CA MET A 34 3.30 -1.94 4.46
C MET A 34 4.64 -2.69 4.52
N THR A 35 5.69 -2.18 3.88
CA THR A 35 7.02 -2.80 3.89
C THR A 35 7.62 -2.77 5.30
N SER A 36 7.37 -1.71 6.08
CA SER A 36 7.89 -1.57 7.46
C SER A 36 7.41 -2.68 8.40
N LEU A 37 6.18 -3.20 8.20
CA LEU A 37 5.65 -4.31 8.99
C LEU A 37 6.53 -5.56 8.81
N SER A 38 6.91 -5.86 7.57
CA SER A 38 7.75 -7.02 7.26
C SER A 38 9.23 -6.78 7.54
N ALA A 39 9.73 -5.57 7.33
CA ALA A 39 11.15 -5.24 7.45
C ALA A 39 11.59 -5.04 8.90
N PHE A 40 10.68 -4.57 9.78
CA PHE A 40 11.01 -4.24 11.17
C PHE A 40 10.15 -5.00 12.16
N VAL A 41 8.81 -4.95 12.02
CA VAL A 41 7.92 -5.48 13.05
C VAL A 41 8.02 -6.99 13.15
N ILE A 42 7.96 -7.73 12.04
CA ILE A 42 8.06 -9.20 12.07
C ILE A 42 9.41 -9.67 12.64
N PRO A 43 10.58 -9.15 12.22
CA PRO A 43 11.85 -9.48 12.86
C PRO A 43 11.85 -9.22 14.37
N VAL A 44 11.34 -8.06 14.81
CA VAL A 44 11.22 -7.75 16.24
C VAL A 44 10.38 -8.80 16.96
N LEU A 45 9.20 -9.16 16.42
CA LEU A 45 8.35 -10.19 17.03
C LEU A 45 9.06 -11.54 17.11
N LEU A 46 9.79 -11.92 16.06
CA LEU A 46 10.52 -13.19 16.03
C LEU A 46 11.69 -13.19 17.02
N ASP A 47 12.41 -12.09 17.17
CA ASP A 47 13.59 -11.99 18.03
C ASP A 47 13.25 -11.81 19.51
N THR A 48 12.13 -11.16 19.84
CA THR A 48 11.73 -10.93 21.25
C THR A 48 10.95 -12.09 21.85
N ASN A 49 10.30 -12.93 21.03
CA ASN A 49 9.55 -14.09 21.50
C ASN A 49 10.39 -15.37 21.38
N THR A 50 11.41 -15.47 22.23
CA THR A 50 12.35 -16.62 22.25
C THR A 50 11.88 -17.78 23.13
N THR A 51 10.90 -17.54 24.01
CA THR A 51 10.31 -18.57 24.86
C THR A 51 9.28 -19.39 24.07
N PRO A 52 8.95 -20.62 24.50
CA PRO A 52 7.97 -21.48 23.83
C PRO A 52 6.52 -20.97 23.87
N ASP A 53 6.26 -19.74 24.35
CA ASP A 53 4.92 -19.14 24.38
C ASP A 53 4.52 -18.67 22.98
N THR A 54 4.09 -19.63 22.15
CA THR A 54 3.58 -19.38 20.81
C THR A 54 2.25 -18.61 20.81
N GLY A 55 1.49 -18.69 21.91
CA GLY A 55 0.23 -17.97 22.06
C GLY A 55 0.43 -16.46 22.17
N LEU A 56 1.47 -15.98 22.86
CA LEU A 56 1.81 -14.54 22.86
C LEU A 56 2.22 -14.05 21.46
N LEU A 57 3.10 -14.78 20.77
CA LEU A 57 3.56 -14.43 19.43
C LEU A 57 2.41 -14.35 18.41
N LEU A 58 1.49 -15.33 18.44
CA LEU A 58 0.29 -15.35 17.60
C LEU A 58 -0.64 -14.17 17.90
N ARG A 59 -0.88 -13.85 19.18
CA ARG A 59 -1.68 -12.69 19.59
C ARG A 59 -1.07 -11.37 19.12
N GLN A 60 0.25 -11.21 19.23
CA GLN A 60 0.94 -10.02 18.74
C GLN A 60 0.79 -9.86 17.22
N TRP A 61 0.95 -10.94 16.45
CA TRP A 61 0.70 -10.92 15.01
C TRP A 61 -0.78 -10.63 14.69
N ALA A 62 -1.73 -11.23 15.40
CA ALA A 62 -3.16 -11.00 15.17
C ALA A 62 -3.53 -9.52 15.41
N ARG A 63 -2.94 -8.89 16.43
CA ARG A 63 -3.08 -7.45 16.68
C ARG A 63 -2.43 -6.60 15.59
N LEU A 64 -1.23 -6.96 15.14
CA LEU A 64 -0.56 -6.30 14.00
C LEU A 64 -1.46 -6.35 12.75
N TYR A 65 -2.00 -7.52 12.44
CA TYR A 65 -2.93 -7.71 11.32
C TYR A 65 -4.18 -6.83 11.48
N HIS A 66 -4.79 -6.83 12.67
CA HIS A 66 -6.00 -6.05 12.95
C HIS A 66 -5.83 -4.57 12.63
N TYR A 67 -4.75 -3.94 13.13
CA TYR A 67 -4.49 -2.53 12.83
C TYR A 67 -4.15 -2.31 11.35
N GLY A 68 -3.35 -3.18 10.74
CA GLY A 68 -3.05 -3.11 9.31
C GLY A 68 -4.31 -3.19 8.43
N HIS A 69 -5.22 -4.10 8.76
CA HIS A 69 -6.48 -4.32 8.04
C HIS A 69 -7.46 -3.15 8.19
N ILE A 70 -7.43 -2.41 9.30
CA ILE A 70 -8.28 -1.22 9.49
C ILE A 70 -7.74 -0.04 8.68
N TYR A 71 -6.44 0.27 8.77
CA TYR A 71 -5.90 1.51 8.23
C TYR A 71 -5.47 1.42 6.76
N LEU A 72 -4.80 0.33 6.37
CA LEU A 72 -4.13 0.26 5.06
C LEU A 72 -5.10 0.14 3.88
N PRO A 73 -6.23 -0.60 3.97
CA PRO A 73 -7.25 -0.59 2.91
C PRO A 73 -7.89 0.78 2.72
N GLY A 74 -8.15 1.53 3.79
CA GLY A 74 -8.66 2.89 3.71
C GLY A 74 -7.70 3.81 2.95
N LEU A 75 -6.41 3.74 3.29
CA LEU A 75 -5.36 4.51 2.60
C LEU A 75 -5.17 4.09 1.13
N CYS A 76 -5.35 2.80 0.82
CA CYS A 76 -5.38 2.29 -0.56
C CYS A 76 -6.49 2.96 -1.37
N ILE A 77 -7.72 2.91 -0.87
CA ILE A 77 -8.90 3.47 -1.55
C ILE A 77 -8.71 4.97 -1.76
N ALA A 78 -8.25 5.68 -0.73
CA ALA A 78 -7.96 7.12 -0.82
C ALA A 78 -6.89 7.42 -1.89
N THR A 79 -5.81 6.64 -1.94
CA THR A 79 -4.75 6.79 -2.96
C THR A 79 -5.27 6.53 -4.37
N CYS A 80 -6.05 5.45 -4.55
CA CYS A 80 -6.70 5.14 -5.83
C CYS A 80 -7.65 6.26 -6.28
N ALA A 81 -8.43 6.82 -5.35
CA ALA A 81 -9.32 7.94 -5.65
C ALA A 81 -8.56 9.20 -6.07
N LEU A 82 -7.42 9.50 -5.42
CA LEU A 82 -6.56 10.62 -5.81
C LEU A 82 -5.97 10.43 -7.22
N TYR A 83 -5.51 9.22 -7.56
CA TYR A 83 -5.07 8.92 -8.93
C TYR A 83 -6.21 9.01 -9.94
N GLY A 84 -7.41 8.51 -9.62
CA GLY A 84 -8.59 8.65 -10.48
C GLY A 84 -9.01 10.10 -10.71
N LEU A 85 -8.93 10.94 -9.67
CA LEU A 85 -9.16 12.38 -9.78
C LEU A 85 -8.09 13.05 -10.65
N ALA A 86 -6.81 12.70 -10.46
CA ALA A 86 -5.73 13.18 -11.32
C ALA A 86 -6.01 12.84 -12.79
N ALA A 87 -6.30 11.56 -13.09
CA ALA A 87 -6.65 11.10 -14.43
C ALA A 87 -7.82 11.91 -15.05
N THR A 88 -8.92 12.05 -14.31
CA THR A 88 -10.12 12.79 -14.75
C THR A 88 -9.79 14.24 -15.12
N LEU A 89 -8.99 14.92 -14.29
CA LEU A 89 -8.58 16.29 -14.55
C LEU A 89 -7.71 16.44 -15.81
N ARG A 90 -6.93 15.41 -16.17
CA ARG A 90 -6.06 15.43 -17.36
C ARG A 90 -6.81 15.02 -18.63
N THR A 91 -7.76 14.09 -18.53
CA THR A 91 -8.69 13.78 -19.64
C THR A 91 -9.45 15.02 -20.08
N ARG A 92 -9.94 15.84 -19.13
CA ARG A 92 -10.64 17.10 -19.43
C ARG A 92 -9.77 18.14 -20.14
N LYS A 93 -8.44 18.04 -20.03
CA LYS A 93 -7.46 18.88 -20.72
C LYS A 93 -6.94 18.26 -22.01
N THR A 94 -7.53 17.16 -22.47
CA THR A 94 -7.08 16.40 -23.66
C THR A 94 -5.67 15.79 -23.51
N GLU A 95 -5.16 15.64 -22.28
CA GLU A 95 -3.85 15.07 -21.97
C GLU A 95 -3.93 13.53 -21.78
N THR A 96 -4.33 12.82 -22.83
CA THR A 96 -4.69 11.39 -22.79
C THR A 96 -3.57 10.47 -22.29
N GLN A 97 -2.31 10.70 -22.69
CA GLN A 97 -1.17 9.90 -22.23
C GLN A 97 -0.88 10.07 -20.73
N ARG A 98 -1.07 11.27 -20.18
CA ARG A 98 -0.87 11.52 -18.74
C ARG A 98 -2.01 10.90 -17.93
N SER A 99 -3.24 11.00 -18.45
CA SER A 99 -4.41 10.36 -17.86
C SER A 99 -4.26 8.83 -17.76
N SER A 100 -3.80 8.17 -18.82
CA SER A 100 -3.63 6.71 -18.82
C SER A 100 -2.62 6.24 -17.77
N ARG A 101 -1.53 6.98 -17.52
CA ARG A 101 -0.56 6.65 -16.47
C ARG A 101 -1.15 6.74 -15.07
N TYR A 102 -1.99 7.74 -14.78
CA TYR A 102 -2.68 7.81 -13.49
C TYR A 102 -3.73 6.71 -13.33
N ILE A 103 -4.42 6.32 -14.40
CA ILE A 103 -5.34 5.17 -14.38
C ILE A 103 -4.56 3.88 -14.07
N LEU A 104 -3.42 3.65 -14.74
CA LEU A 104 -2.56 2.50 -14.47
C LEU A 104 -1.99 2.54 -13.04
N ALA A 105 -1.67 3.72 -12.51
CA ALA A 105 -1.23 3.89 -11.13
C ALA A 105 -2.33 3.49 -10.12
N ALA A 106 -3.57 3.92 -10.36
CA ALA A 106 -4.73 3.53 -9.56
C ALA A 106 -4.98 2.01 -9.63
N ALA A 107 -4.98 1.44 -10.84
CA ALA A 107 -5.20 0.02 -11.07
C ALA A 107 -4.10 -0.83 -10.40
N SER A 108 -2.83 -0.43 -10.54
CA SER A 108 -1.70 -1.08 -9.87
C SER A 108 -1.87 -1.05 -8.36
N THR A 109 -2.18 0.12 -7.79
CA THR A 109 -2.39 0.27 -6.35
C THR A 109 -3.53 -0.63 -5.86
N LEU A 110 -4.67 -0.65 -6.58
CA LEU A 110 -5.83 -1.45 -6.22
C LEU A 110 -5.62 -2.96 -6.38
N SER A 111 -4.71 -3.38 -7.27
CA SER A 111 -4.41 -4.81 -7.53
C SER A 111 -3.88 -5.55 -6.31
N MET A 112 -3.43 -4.85 -5.26
CA MET A 112 -3.06 -5.50 -4.01
C MET A 112 -4.25 -6.17 -3.29
N VAL A 113 -5.49 -5.72 -3.57
CA VAL A 113 -6.71 -6.30 -2.99
C VAL A 113 -6.93 -7.74 -3.48
N PRO A 114 -7.04 -8.03 -4.79
CA PRO A 114 -7.15 -9.41 -5.25
C PRO A 114 -5.92 -10.26 -4.90
N PHE A 115 -4.71 -9.69 -4.84
CA PHE A 115 -3.53 -10.43 -4.33
C PHE A 115 -3.74 -10.88 -2.88
N THR A 116 -4.30 -10.01 -2.03
CA THR A 116 -4.57 -10.35 -0.63
C THR A 116 -5.51 -11.56 -0.53
N TRP A 117 -6.61 -11.52 -1.29
CA TRP A 117 -7.65 -12.54 -1.22
C TRP A 117 -7.17 -13.88 -1.79
N LEU A 118 -6.48 -13.86 -2.92
CA LEU A 118 -6.08 -15.07 -3.61
C LEU A 118 -4.81 -15.72 -3.03
N VAL A 119 -3.89 -14.92 -2.48
CA VAL A 119 -2.55 -15.40 -2.11
C VAL A 119 -2.31 -15.36 -0.60
N MET A 120 -2.80 -14.35 0.11
CA MET A 120 -2.50 -14.18 1.54
C MET A 120 -3.51 -14.85 2.47
N VAL A 121 -4.80 -14.90 2.09
CA VAL A 121 -5.86 -15.46 2.94
C VAL A 121 -5.53 -16.84 3.52
N PRO A 122 -5.02 -17.84 2.75
CA PRO A 122 -4.72 -19.15 3.33
C PRO A 122 -3.69 -19.10 4.48
N THR A 123 -2.70 -18.21 4.37
CA THR A 123 -1.69 -18.04 5.44
C THR A 123 -2.29 -17.31 6.64
N ASN A 124 -3.13 -16.29 6.39
CA ASN A 124 -3.83 -15.57 7.46
C ASN A 124 -4.77 -16.49 8.25
N ASP A 125 -5.58 -17.28 7.55
CA ASP A 125 -6.56 -18.19 8.17
C ASP A 125 -5.86 -19.24 9.02
N THR A 126 -4.72 -19.76 8.55
CA THR A 126 -3.90 -20.69 9.33
C THR A 126 -3.36 -20.02 10.60
N LEU A 127 -2.84 -18.79 10.51
CA LEU A 127 -2.34 -18.07 11.69
C LEU A 127 -3.46 -17.73 12.68
N PHE A 128 -4.65 -17.36 12.21
CA PHE A 128 -5.81 -17.11 13.06
C PHE A 128 -6.34 -18.39 13.72
N SER A 129 -6.34 -19.53 13.02
CA SER A 129 -6.77 -20.80 13.62
C SER A 129 -5.81 -21.23 14.74
N LEU A 130 -4.51 -21.04 14.55
CA LEU A 130 -3.50 -21.29 15.58
C LEU A 130 -3.64 -20.33 16.76
N GLU A 131 -3.94 -19.05 16.52
CA GLU A 131 -4.19 -18.07 17.58
C GLU A 131 -5.40 -18.45 18.44
N ALA A 132 -6.50 -18.84 17.81
CA ALA A 132 -7.70 -19.29 18.49
C ALA A 132 -7.44 -20.59 19.30
N ALA A 133 -6.68 -21.54 18.74
CA ALA A 133 -6.31 -22.76 19.43
C ALA A 133 -5.42 -22.47 20.66
N ALA A 134 -4.47 -21.55 20.55
CA ALA A 134 -3.61 -21.15 21.66
C ALA A 134 -4.36 -20.42 22.79
N ALA A 135 -5.52 -19.82 22.51
CA ALA A 135 -6.39 -19.25 23.53
C ALA A 135 -7.24 -20.31 24.26
N SER A 136 -7.38 -21.51 23.69
CA SER A 136 -8.10 -22.62 24.32
C SER A 136 -7.18 -23.42 25.24
N SER A 137 -7.58 -23.65 26.49
CA SER A 137 -6.81 -24.44 27.47
C SER A 137 -6.78 -25.95 27.17
N SER A 138 -7.53 -26.39 26.14
CA SER A 138 -7.69 -27.80 25.76
C SER A 138 -6.82 -28.24 24.58
N SER A 139 -6.12 -27.31 23.93
CA SER A 139 -5.33 -27.60 22.73
C SER A 139 -3.84 -27.57 23.04
N GLU A 140 -3.08 -28.51 22.48
CA GLU A 140 -1.62 -28.43 22.57
C GLU A 140 -1.10 -27.20 21.81
N PRO A 141 -0.13 -26.45 22.36
CA PRO A 141 0.48 -25.33 21.66
C PRO A 141 1.12 -25.75 20.35
N ALA A 142 0.92 -24.94 19.31
CA ALA A 142 1.59 -25.16 18.04
C ALA A 142 3.11 -25.10 18.22
N PRO A 143 3.90 -25.97 17.55
CA PRO A 143 5.35 -25.90 17.57
C PRO A 143 5.87 -24.53 17.13
N LEU A 144 6.78 -23.94 17.92
CA LEU A 144 7.34 -22.61 17.66
C LEU A 144 7.93 -22.47 16.25
N GLY A 145 8.58 -23.52 15.73
CA GLY A 145 9.13 -23.52 14.37
C GLY A 145 8.07 -23.35 13.28
N ILE A 146 6.87 -23.94 13.47
CA ILE A 146 5.75 -23.81 12.53
C ILE A 146 5.23 -22.38 12.53
N VAL A 147 4.99 -21.80 13.72
CA VAL A 147 4.51 -20.43 13.86
C VAL A 147 5.50 -19.44 13.25
N ARG A 148 6.79 -19.57 13.55
CA ARG A 148 7.85 -18.72 12.96
C ARG A 148 7.89 -18.84 11.44
N GLY A 149 7.82 -20.06 10.90
CA GLY A 149 7.79 -20.29 9.45
C GLY A 149 6.61 -19.61 8.76
N LEU A 150 5.42 -19.67 9.37
CA LEU A 150 4.23 -18.99 8.86
C LEU A 150 4.36 -17.46 8.91
N LEU A 151 4.94 -16.90 9.98
CA LEU A 151 5.18 -15.46 10.09
C LEU A 151 6.20 -14.95 9.06
N VAL A 152 7.28 -15.72 8.82
CA VAL A 152 8.26 -15.41 7.76
C VAL A 152 7.59 -15.45 6.39
N ARG A 153 6.80 -16.48 6.11
CA ARG A 153 6.01 -16.57 4.87
C ARG A 153 5.06 -15.38 4.72
N TRP A 154 4.33 -15.04 5.78
CA TRP A 154 3.43 -13.89 5.80
C TRP A 154 4.17 -12.59 5.50
N ALA A 155 5.35 -12.38 6.11
CA ALA A 155 6.17 -11.20 5.88
C ALA A 155 6.59 -11.06 4.41
N TRP A 156 7.03 -12.15 3.77
CA TRP A 156 7.37 -12.16 2.34
C TRP A 156 6.18 -11.89 1.43
N LEU A 157 5.03 -12.50 1.71
CA LEU A 157 3.81 -12.22 0.96
C LEU A 157 3.39 -10.76 1.11
N HIS A 158 3.56 -10.18 2.29
CA HIS A 158 3.23 -8.78 2.55
C HIS A 158 4.20 -7.81 1.86
N VAL A 159 5.49 -8.18 1.73
CA VAL A 159 6.46 -7.44 0.88
C VAL A 159 6.01 -7.50 -0.57
N ALA A 160 5.71 -8.68 -1.11
CA ALA A 160 5.22 -8.83 -2.48
C ALA A 160 3.96 -7.98 -2.73
N ARG A 161 3.02 -7.99 -1.78
CA ARG A 161 1.82 -7.13 -1.80
C ARG A 161 2.16 -5.64 -1.86
N SER A 162 3.20 -5.19 -1.15
CA SER A 162 3.62 -3.78 -1.11
C SER A 162 4.24 -3.25 -2.40
N LEU A 163 4.63 -4.15 -3.32
CA LEU A 163 5.15 -3.77 -4.64
C LEU A 163 4.05 -3.19 -5.55
N ALA A 164 2.80 -3.60 -5.37
CA ALA A 164 1.68 -3.10 -6.15
C ALA A 164 1.44 -1.58 -5.98
N PRO A 165 1.30 -1.02 -4.75
CA PRO A 165 1.26 0.42 -4.56
C PRO A 165 2.59 1.11 -4.92
N LEU A 166 3.74 0.45 -4.73
CA LEU A 166 5.04 1.02 -5.15
C LEU A 166 5.14 1.22 -6.67
N PHE A 167 4.65 0.26 -7.44
CA PHE A 167 4.58 0.39 -8.89
C PHE A 167 3.57 1.48 -9.30
N GLY A 168 2.47 1.61 -8.55
CA GLY A 168 1.55 2.74 -8.67
C GLY A 168 2.24 4.09 -8.47
N VAL A 169 3.08 4.21 -7.43
CA VAL A 169 3.92 5.38 -7.16
C VAL A 169 4.84 5.68 -8.33
N TYR A 170 5.53 4.68 -8.88
CA TYR A 170 6.41 4.85 -10.04
C TYR A 170 5.66 5.42 -11.25
N LEU A 171 4.50 4.85 -11.59
CA LEU A 171 3.66 5.32 -12.70
C LEU A 171 3.13 6.74 -12.47
N GLY A 172 2.62 7.02 -11.27
CA GLY A 172 2.11 8.33 -10.90
C GLY A 172 3.21 9.39 -10.88
N PHE A 173 4.41 9.05 -10.39
CA PHE A 173 5.54 9.96 -10.32
C PHE A 173 6.10 10.29 -11.70
N THR A 174 6.20 9.31 -12.61
CA THR A 174 6.64 9.58 -13.99
C THR A 174 5.62 10.42 -14.77
N ALA A 175 4.32 10.29 -14.48
CA ALA A 175 3.29 11.19 -15.01
C ALA A 175 3.45 12.61 -14.46
N LEU A 176 3.62 12.74 -13.14
CA LEU A 176 3.84 14.02 -12.46
C LEU A 176 5.09 14.75 -12.96
N LEU A 177 6.21 14.06 -13.12
CA LEU A 177 7.43 14.63 -13.71
C LEU A 177 7.19 15.15 -15.13
N GLY A 178 6.35 14.46 -15.90
CA GLY A 178 5.93 14.91 -17.22
C GLY A 178 5.12 16.21 -17.20
N GLU A 179 4.36 16.48 -16.13
CA GLU A 179 3.63 17.74 -15.94
C GLU A 179 4.54 18.89 -15.50
N ILE A 180 5.56 18.61 -14.69
CA ILE A 180 6.51 19.63 -14.24
C ILE A 180 7.38 20.11 -15.42
N ARG A 181 7.66 19.23 -16.38
CA ARG A 181 8.59 19.48 -17.49
C ARG A 181 7.97 20.11 -18.74
N GLY A 182 6.65 20.16 -18.88
CA GLY A 182 5.98 20.65 -20.09
C GLY A 182 4.62 21.24 -19.81
#